data_AF-A0A348P216-F1
#
_entry.id   AF-A0A348P216-F1
#
_cell.length_a   1.000
_cell.length_b   1.000
_cell.length_c   1.000
_cell.angle_alpha   90.00
_cell.angle_beta   90.00
_cell.angle_gamma   90.00
#
_symmetry.space_group_name_H-M   'P 1'
#
loop_
_entity.id
_entity.type
_entity.pdbx_description
1 polymer ?
#
loop_
_entity_poly.entity_id
_entity_poly.type
_entity_poly.pdbx_seq_one_letter_code
_entity_poly.pdbx_strand_id
1 'polypeptide(L)' 'MKNFVIKLIKFYRRRISPLFPPQCKYYPTCSQYAVTAIERFGLFKGGLLAVWRILRCNPFSNGGVDLVPEKKEKNK' A
#
# COMPACT_ATOMS: atom_id res chain seq x y z
N MET A 1 -8.59 -0.08 -15.62
CA MET A 1 -9.16 -0.07 -14.24
C MET A 1 -8.14 0.16 -13.12
N LYS A 2 -6.92 -0.42 -13.19
CA LYS A 2 -5.87 -0.25 -12.15
C LYS A 2 -5.51 1.22 -11.84
N ASN A 3 -5.47 2.07 -12.87
CA ASN A 3 -5.05 3.46 -12.77
C ASN A 3 -6.05 4.38 -12.05
N PHE A 4 -7.34 4.03 -12.04
CA PHE A 4 -8.37 4.87 -11.41
C PHE A 4 -8.23 4.84 -9.89
N VAL A 5 -7.99 3.66 -9.32
CA VAL A 5 -7.78 3.52 -7.88
C VAL A 5 -6.43 4.09 -7.44
N ILE A 6 -5.37 3.91 -8.24
CA ILE A 6 -4.09 4.59 -7.96
C ILE A 6 -4.26 6.11 -7.99
N LYS A 7 -5.08 6.65 -8.91
CA LYS A 7 -5.44 8.08 -8.92
C LYS A 7 -6.22 8.49 -7.68
N LEU A 8 -7.19 7.71 -7.22
CA LEU A 8 -7.91 7.98 -5.97
C LEU A 8 -6.97 7.99 -4.76
N ILE A 9 -6.08 6.99 -4.65
CA ILE A 9 -5.09 6.89 -3.57
C ILE A 9 -4.12 8.07 -3.62
N LYS A 10 -3.65 8.47 -4.81
CA LYS A 10 -2.79 9.65 -4.98
C LYS A 10 -3.55 10.93 -4.65
N PHE A 11 -4.83 11.05 -5.00
CA PHE A 11 -5.65 12.21 -4.66
C PHE A 11 -5.86 12.32 -3.15
N TYR A 12 -6.19 11.21 -2.49
CA TYR A 12 -6.27 11.11 -1.03
C TYR A 12 -4.93 11.49 -0.39
N ARG A 13 -3.81 10.95 -0.87
CA ARG A 13 -2.47 11.31 -0.39
C ARG A 13 -2.19 12.81 -0.59
N ARG A 14 -2.62 13.42 -1.69
CA ARG A 14 -2.28 14.83 -1.98
C ARG A 14 -3.17 15.83 -1.22
N ARG A 15 -4.43 15.47 -0.96
CA ARG A 15 -5.41 16.31 -0.26
C ARG A 15 -5.43 16.12 1.24
N ILE A 16 -5.25 14.88 1.71
CA ILE A 16 -5.45 14.50 3.11
C ILE A 16 -4.11 14.23 3.82
N SER A 17 -3.13 13.61 3.16
CA SER A 17 -1.82 13.35 3.80
C SER A 17 -1.06 14.57 4.32
N PRO A 18 -1.10 15.79 3.72
CA PRO A 18 -0.37 16.93 4.28
C PRO A 18 -0.99 17.48 5.58
N LEU A 19 -2.21 17.05 5.92
CA LEU A 19 -2.89 17.42 7.17
C LEU A 19 -2.54 16.50 8.34
N PHE A 20 -1.84 15.38 8.09
CA PHE A 20 -1.47 14.41 9.10
C PHE A 20 0.05 14.17 9.11
N PRO A 21 0.69 14.05 10.29
CA PRO A 21 2.10 13.70 10.38
C PRO A 21 2.35 12.31 9.75
N PRO A 22 3.57 12.02 9.26
CA PRO A 22 3.90 10.72 8.69
C PRO A 22 3.85 9.64 9.79
N GLN A 23 2.70 8.97 9.92
CA GLN A 23 2.44 7.95 10.94
C GLN A 23 2.80 6.51 10.53
N CYS A 24 3.29 6.27 9.31
CA CYS A 24 3.67 4.90 8.94
C CYS A 24 4.95 4.48 9.68
N LYS A 25 4.78 3.57 10.64
CA LYS A 25 5.84 2.88 11.39
C LYS A 25 6.62 1.87 10.54
N TYR A 26 6.14 1.58 9.33
CA TYR A 26 6.71 0.60 8.42
C TYR A 26 7.35 1.24 7.19
N TYR A 27 8.47 0.68 6.76
CA TYR A 27 9.16 1.02 5.51
C TYR A 27 8.99 -0.09 4.46
N PRO A 28 8.73 0.23 3.19
CA PRO A 28 8.25 1.51 2.67
C PRO A 28 6.86 1.86 3.23
N THR A 29 6.48 3.14 3.11
CA THR A 29 5.20 3.64 3.63
C THR A 29 4.01 2.84 3.09
N CYS A 30 2.93 2.81 3.87
CA CYS A 30 1.70 2.09 3.58
C CYS A 30 1.12 2.44 2.19
N SER A 31 1.21 3.72 1.78
CA SER A 31 0.81 4.19 0.45
C SER A 31 1.71 3.67 -0.68
N GLN A 32 3.02 3.61 -0.43
CA GLN A 32 3.99 3.14 -1.41
C GLN A 32 3.90 1.62 -1.57
N TYR A 33 3.71 0.88 -0.47
CA TYR A 33 3.36 -0.53 -0.51
C TYR A 33 2.08 -0.76 -1.33
N ALA A 34 1.04 0.05 -1.14
CA ALA A 34 -0.20 -0.07 -1.89
C ALA A 34 0.00 0.10 -3.40
N VAL A 35 0.78 1.12 -3.81
CA VAL A 35 1.11 1.33 -5.23
C VAL A 35 1.87 0.12 -5.80
N THR A 36 2.95 -0.30 -5.15
CA THR A 36 3.77 -1.42 -5.63
C THR A 36 3.00 -2.75 -5.63
N ALA A 37 2.12 -2.99 -4.65
CA ALA A 37 1.28 -4.17 -4.60
C ALA A 37 0.24 -4.18 -5.72
N ILE A 38 -0.41 -3.04 -6.02
CA ILE A 38 -1.37 -2.91 -7.11
C ILE A 38 -0.67 -3.05 -8.48
N GLU A 39 0.52 -2.50 -8.64
CA GLU A 39 1.32 -2.64 -9.86
C GLU A 39 1.69 -4.11 -10.12
N ARG A 40 2.17 -4.82 -9.09
CA ARG A 40 2.59 -6.23 -9.22
C ARG A 40 1.41 -7.20 -9.34
N PHE A 41 0.47 -7.17 -8.39
CA PHE A 41 -0.58 -8.17 -8.28
C PHE A 41 -1.92 -7.75 -8.91
N GLY A 42 -2.05 -6.51 -9.37
CA GLY A 42 -3.31 -5.95 -9.85
C GLY A 42 -4.18 -5.41 -8.72
N LEU A 43 -5.33 -4.83 -9.09
CA LEU A 43 -6.15 -4.05 -8.16
C LEU A 43 -6.71 -4.86 -6.99
N PHE A 44 -7.28 -6.03 -7.27
CA PHE A 44 -7.91 -6.86 -6.25
C PHE A 44 -6.88 -7.45 -5.28
N LYS A 45 -5.90 -8.22 -5.77
CA LYS A 45 -4.87 -8.83 -4.90
C LYS A 45 -3.96 -7.78 -4.26
N GLY A 46 -3.52 -6.78 -5.00
CA GLY A 46 -2.65 -5.71 -4.49
C GLY A 46 -3.38 -4.79 -3.52
N GLY A 47 -4.64 -4.47 -3.79
CA GLY A 47 -5.50 -3.70 -2.89
C GLY A 47 -5.77 -4.46 -1.59
N LEU A 48 -6.06 -5.75 -1.65
CA LEU A 48 -6.29 -6.58 -0.46
C LEU A 48 -5.04 -6.63 0.43
N LEU A 49 -3.86 -6.83 -0.16
CA LEU A 49 -2.57 -6.80 0.57
C LEU A 49 -2.33 -5.44 1.25
N ALA A 50 -2.61 -4.34 0.54
CA ALA A 50 -2.45 -2.99 1.07
C ALA A 50 -3.40 -2.71 2.24
N VAL A 51 -4.69 -3.03 2.08
CA VAL A 51 -5.71 -2.85 3.13
C VAL A 51 -5.37 -3.71 4.34
N TRP A 52 -4.97 -4.97 4.12
CA TRP A 52 -4.60 -5.88 5.20
C TRP A 52 -3.37 -5.39 5.99
N ARG A 53 -2.45 -4.67 5.34
CA ARG A 53 -1.32 -4.02 6.01
C ARG A 53 -1.73 -2.76 6.76
N ILE A 54 -2.64 -1.94 6.21
CA ILE A 54 -3.19 -0.76 6.91
C ILE A 54 -3.93 -1.19 8.17
N LEU A 55 -4.76 -2.24 8.09
CA LEU A 55 -5.47 -2.80 9.24
C LEU A 55 -4.53 -3.32 10.34
N ARG A 56 -3.34 -3.81 9.96
CA ARG A 56 -2.31 -4.27 10.92
C ARG A 56 -1.44 -3.13 11.46
N CYS A 57 -1.52 -1.94 10.85
CA CYS A 57 -0.81 -0.75 11.28
C CYS A 57 -1.55 -0.11 12.45
N ASN A 58 -1.45 -0.74 13.63
CA ASN A 58 -1.98 -0.23 14.89
C ASN A 58 -0.85 0.38 15.76
N PRO A 59 -1.15 1.25 16.74
CA PRO A 59 -0.13 1.87 17.60
C PRO A 59 0.76 0.87 18.37
N PHE A 60 0.23 -0.33 18.63
CA PHE A 60 0.92 -1.43 19.31
C PHE A 60 1.83 -2.26 18.40
N SER A 61 1.85 -2.00 17.09
CA SER A 61 2.78 -2.63 16.16
C SER A 61 4.20 -2.09 16.41
N ASN A 62 5.22 -2.96 16.35
CA ASN A 62 6.62 -2.55 16.47
C ASN A 62 7.18 -1.86 15.20
N GLY A 63 6.38 -1.71 14.13
CA GLY A 63 6.89 -1.20 12.86
C GLY A 63 7.93 -2.15 12.24
N GLY A 64 8.60 -1.72 11.18
CA GLY A 64 9.67 -2.50 10.54
C GLY A 64 9.69 -2.41 9.01
N VAL A 65 10.56 -3.22 8.39
CA VAL A 65 10.68 -3.29 6.92
C VAL A 65 9.82 -4.44 6.40
N ASP A 66 8.79 -4.12 5.60
CA ASP A 66 7.98 -5.12 4.92
C ASP A 66 7.91 -4.71 3.45
N LEU A 67 8.55 -5.50 2.59
CA LEU A 67 8.60 -5.26 1.15
C LEU A 67 7.48 -6.03 0.47
N VAL A 68 6.92 -5.46 -0.59
CA VAL A 68 5.95 -6.20 -1.42
C VAL A 68 6.68 -7.43 -1.98
N PRO A 69 6.12 -8.64 -1.86
CA PRO A 69 6.71 -9.83 -2.47
C PRO A 69 6.73 -9.70 -4.00
N GLU A 70 7.71 -10.29 -4.64
CA GLU A 70 7.76 -10.32 -6.10
C GLU A 70 6.66 -11.24 -6.65
N LYS A 71 6.02 -10.81 -7.73
CA LYS A 71 4.97 -11.62 -8.37
C LYS A 71 5.67 -12.76 -9.08
N LYS A 72 5.60 -13.98 -8.53
CA LYS A 72 5.99 -15.19 -9.28
C LYS A 72 5.12 -15.25 -10.54
N GLU A 73 5.72 -15.05 -11.71
CA GLU A 73 5.08 -15.31 -12.98
C GLU A 73 4.70 -16.78 -13.03
N LYS A 74 3.41 -17.08 -12.82
CA LYS A 74 2.87 -18.37 -13.20
C LYS A 74 2.66 -18.32 -14.71
N ASN A 75 3.71 -18.67 -15.44
CA ASN A 75 3.60 -19.09 -16.83
C ASN A 75 2.78 -20.39 -16.82
N LYS A 76 1.53 -20.34 -17.26
CA LYS A 76 0.74 -21.51 -17.63
C LYS A 76 -0.22 -21.14 -18.74
#